data_AF-A0A7C0WM62-F1
#
_entry.id   AF-A0A7C0WM62-F1
#
_cell.length_a   1.000
_cell.length_b   1.000
_cell.length_c   1.000
_cell.angle_alpha   90.00
_cell.angle_beta   90.00
_cell.angle_gamma   90.00
#
_symmetry.space_group_name_H-M   'P 1'
#
loop_
_entity.id
_entity.type
_entity.pdbx_description
1 polymer ?
#
loop_
_entity_poly.entity_id
_entity_poly.type
_entity_poly.pdbx_seq_one_letter_code
_entity_poly.pdbx_strand_id
1 'polypeptide(L)'
;LGDSQVSSLFLTIIAAMTLLVITFAIEARRPFLGVITILPVVLIVLWVFGMMSLTGIPFNPVTAMIANIAIGIGVPYSIHITHRYQGDRDKAESAEVAIRETATHTGGALAGSAFTTAAGFGILVTASLLPFRQLGLVTVYAIVFALLASVLVLPSMLILWDRWHAKRGHSAVNHTR
;
A
#
# COMPACT_ATOMS: atom_id res chain seq x y z
N LEU A 1 -14.13 24.07 -2.30
CA LEU A 1 -14.05 22.92 -1.35
C LEU A 1 -13.47 21.67 -2.02
N GLY A 2 -13.85 21.32 -3.25
CA GLY A 2 -13.23 20.19 -3.97
C GLY A 2 -11.73 20.38 -4.23
N ASP A 3 -11.33 21.55 -4.72
CA ASP A 3 -9.94 21.82 -5.13
C ASP A 3 -8.94 21.71 -3.98
N SER A 4 -9.31 22.17 -2.78
CA SER A 4 -8.47 22.06 -1.59
C SER A 4 -8.29 20.61 -1.15
N GLN A 5 -9.33 19.78 -1.29
CA GLN A 5 -9.26 18.37 -0.90
C GLN A 5 -8.42 17.54 -1.88
N VAL A 6 -8.59 17.80 -3.17
CA VAL A 6 -7.78 17.18 -4.21
C VAL A 6 -6.31 17.58 -4.07
N SER A 7 -6.03 18.85 -3.78
CA SER A 7 -4.67 19.34 -3.51
C SER A 7 -4.04 18.63 -2.31
N SER A 8 -4.78 18.46 -1.22
CA SER A 8 -4.31 17.72 -0.04
C SER A 8 -4.01 16.25 -0.34
N LEU A 9 -4.78 15.60 -1.21
CA LEU A 9 -4.53 14.21 -1.62
C LEU A 9 -3.21 14.09 -2.39
N PHE A 10 -2.99 14.95 -3.37
CA PHE A 10 -1.73 14.98 -4.11
C PHE A 10 -0.55 15.28 -3.19
N LEU A 11 -0.69 16.27 -2.30
CA LEU A 11 0.33 16.61 -1.31
C LEU A 11 0.66 15.41 -0.43
N THR A 12 -0.35 14.69 0.07
CA THR A 12 -0.17 13.51 0.94
C THR A 12 0.54 12.37 0.19
N ILE A 13 0.15 12.08 -1.06
CA ILE A 13 0.81 11.04 -1.87
C ILE A 13 2.27 11.42 -2.16
N ILE A 14 2.53 12.67 -2.55
CA ILE A 14 3.89 13.15 -2.86
C ILE A 14 4.76 13.14 -1.60
N ALA A 15 4.23 13.59 -0.47
CA ALA A 15 4.94 13.57 0.82
C ALA A 15 5.25 12.12 1.24
N ALA A 16 4.26 11.21 1.18
CA ALA A 16 4.46 9.80 1.49
C ALA A 16 5.50 9.15 0.55
N MET A 17 5.39 9.39 -0.76
CA MET A 17 6.36 8.91 -1.74
C MET A 17 7.77 9.42 -1.44
N THR A 18 7.92 10.71 -1.16
CA THR A 18 9.21 11.33 -0.83
C THR A 18 9.81 10.69 0.42
N LEU A 19 9.01 10.54 1.47
CA LEU A 19 9.44 9.89 2.70
C LEU A 19 9.88 8.44 2.45
N LEU A 20 9.08 7.65 1.73
CA LEU A 20 9.41 6.26 1.39
C LEU A 20 10.70 6.15 0.59
N VAL A 21 10.88 7.01 -0.42
CA VAL A 21 12.10 7.05 -1.23
C VAL A 21 13.31 7.36 -0.37
N ILE A 22 13.21 8.35 0.54
CA ILE A 22 14.29 8.70 1.46
C ILE A 22 14.59 7.53 2.41
N THR A 23 13.58 6.94 3.04
CA THR A 23 13.74 5.80 3.95
C THR A 23 14.46 4.64 3.27
N PHE A 24 13.99 4.19 2.10
CA PHE A 24 14.65 3.09 1.39
C PHE A 24 15.99 3.47 0.75
N ALA A 25 16.23 4.76 0.48
CA ALA A 25 17.55 5.24 0.07
C ALA A 25 18.57 5.11 1.22
N ILE A 26 18.16 5.42 2.46
CA ILE A 26 19.05 5.39 3.62
C ILE A 26 19.25 3.95 4.12
N GLU A 27 18.17 3.20 4.34
CA GLU A 27 18.21 1.88 4.97
C GLU A 27 18.72 0.79 4.01
N ALA A 28 18.21 0.79 2.78
CA ALA A 28 18.47 -0.27 1.81
C ALA A 28 19.38 0.15 0.66
N ARG A 29 19.75 1.44 0.56
CA ARG A 29 20.47 2.02 -0.59
C ARG A 29 19.77 1.76 -1.93
N ARG A 30 18.44 1.63 -1.90
CA ARG A 30 17.60 1.31 -3.07
C ARG A 30 16.37 2.24 -3.11
N PRO A 31 16.52 3.53 -3.50
CA PRO A 31 15.44 4.52 -3.50
C PRO A 31 14.21 4.10 -4.33
N PHE A 32 14.43 3.31 -5.39
CA PHE A 32 13.35 2.85 -6.26
C PHE A 32 12.34 1.94 -5.55
N LEU A 33 12.73 1.28 -4.45
CA LEU A 33 11.80 0.53 -3.60
C LEU A 33 10.72 1.43 -2.98
N GLY A 34 11.05 2.69 -2.68
CA GLY A 34 10.05 3.66 -2.19
C GLY A 34 8.98 3.93 -3.24
N VAL A 35 9.35 4.04 -4.51
CA VAL A 35 8.42 4.22 -5.63
C VAL A 35 7.55 2.97 -5.81
N ILE A 36 8.14 1.77 -5.76
CA ILE A 36 7.37 0.52 -5.85
C ILE A 36 6.37 0.40 -4.69
N THR A 37 6.78 0.82 -3.49
CA THR A 37 5.96 0.72 -2.26
C THR A 37 4.76 1.65 -2.28
N ILE A 38 4.84 2.82 -2.93
CA ILE A 38 3.70 3.76 -2.98
C ILE A 38 2.65 3.37 -4.03
N LEU A 39 3.01 2.63 -5.08
CA LEU A 39 2.10 2.31 -6.18
C LEU A 39 0.83 1.53 -5.74
N PRO A 40 0.91 0.50 -4.87
CA PRO A 40 -0.28 -0.11 -4.28
C PRO A 40 -1.16 0.89 -3.53
N VAL A 41 -0.57 1.91 -2.89
CA VAL A 41 -1.32 2.92 -2.14
C VAL A 41 -2.15 3.81 -3.07
N VAL A 42 -1.59 4.19 -4.22
CA VAL A 42 -2.35 4.88 -5.26
C VAL A 42 -3.52 4.03 -5.72
N LEU A 43 -3.30 2.72 -5.93
CA LEU A 43 -4.36 1.79 -6.32
C LEU A 43 -5.46 1.66 -5.25
N ILE A 44 -5.11 1.64 -3.96
CA ILE A 44 -6.09 1.65 -2.86
C ILE A 44 -7.00 2.88 -2.96
N VAL A 45 -6.43 4.07 -3.17
CA VAL A 45 -7.21 5.31 -3.30
C VAL A 45 -8.16 5.22 -4.50
N LEU A 46 -7.69 4.69 -5.63
CA LEU A 46 -8.54 4.45 -6.81
C LEU A 46 -9.67 3.45 -6.52
N TRP A 47 -9.39 2.35 -5.82
CA TRP A 47 -10.40 1.37 -5.42
C TRP A 47 -11.42 1.96 -4.43
N VAL A 48 -11.00 2.81 -3.49
CA VAL A 48 -11.91 3.52 -2.58
C VAL A 48 -12.85 4.42 -3.37
N PHE A 49 -12.33 5.24 -4.29
CA PHE A 49 -13.17 6.09 -5.13
C PHE A 49 -14.08 5.29 -6.07
N GLY A 50 -13.57 4.19 -6.65
CA GLY A 50 -14.37 3.27 -7.46
C GLY A 50 -15.52 2.66 -6.66
N MET A 51 -15.24 2.18 -5.45
CA MET A 51 -16.27 1.64 -4.55
C MET A 51 -17.31 2.69 -4.17
N MET A 52 -16.88 3.92 -3.84
CA MET A 52 -17.80 5.02 -3.54
C MET A 52 -18.70 5.34 -4.75
N SER A 53 -18.12 5.35 -5.95
CA SER A 53 -18.87 5.56 -7.20
C SER A 53 -19.90 4.44 -7.44
N LEU A 54 -19.55 3.19 -7.15
CA LEU A 54 -20.44 2.03 -7.34
C LEU A 54 -21.57 1.97 -6.29
N THR A 55 -21.29 2.42 -5.07
CA THR A 55 -22.24 2.38 -3.94
C THR A 55 -23.06 3.67 -3.77
N GLY A 56 -22.80 4.69 -4.60
CA GLY A 56 -23.49 5.98 -4.56
C GLY A 56 -23.13 6.85 -3.36
N ILE A 57 -22.00 6.60 -2.69
CA ILE A 57 -21.53 7.44 -1.58
C ILE A 57 -20.98 8.75 -2.16
N PRO A 58 -21.59 9.91 -1.84
CA PRO A 58 -21.22 11.18 -2.46
C PRO A 58 -19.84 11.64 -2.00
N PHE A 59 -19.07 12.22 -2.91
CA PHE A 59 -17.81 12.88 -2.56
C PHE A 59 -18.08 14.25 -1.91
N ASN A 60 -17.89 14.33 -0.60
CA ASN A 60 -18.04 15.52 0.22
C ASN A 60 -16.79 15.71 1.13
N PRO A 61 -16.68 16.80 1.92
CA PRO A 61 -15.51 17.03 2.77
C PRO A 61 -15.18 15.89 3.75
N VAL A 62 -16.19 15.21 4.30
CA VAL A 62 -16.00 14.08 5.21
C VAL A 62 -15.43 12.88 4.44
N THR A 63 -16.02 12.53 3.31
CA THR A 63 -15.53 11.40 2.50
C THR A 63 -14.19 11.69 1.82
N ALA A 64 -13.88 12.96 1.54
CA ALA A 64 -12.58 13.37 1.02
C ALA A 64 -11.46 13.16 2.04
N MET A 65 -11.73 13.36 3.33
CA MET A 65 -10.81 13.01 4.41
C MET A 65 -10.49 11.51 4.42
N ILE A 66 -11.44 10.66 3.99
CA ILE A 66 -11.27 9.20 3.94
C ILE A 66 -10.21 8.78 2.93
N ALA A 67 -10.10 9.48 1.79
CA ALA A 67 -9.05 9.18 0.83
C ALA A 67 -7.64 9.44 1.41
N ASN A 68 -7.48 10.44 2.29
CA ASN A 68 -6.23 10.65 3.03
C ASN A 68 -6.01 9.57 4.10
N ILE A 69 -7.07 9.13 4.78
CA ILE A 69 -7.01 8.00 5.73
C ILE A 69 -6.60 6.71 5.00
N ALA A 70 -7.13 6.46 3.81
CA ALA A 70 -6.78 5.30 2.99
C ALA A 70 -5.30 5.26 2.65
N ILE A 71 -4.68 6.42 2.37
CA ILE A 71 -3.22 6.54 2.20
C ILE A 71 -2.51 6.17 3.51
N GLY A 72 -2.94 6.76 4.64
CA GLY A 72 -2.36 6.49 5.96
C GLY A 72 -2.45 5.02 6.40
N ILE A 73 -3.49 4.29 5.96
CA ILE A 73 -3.66 2.85 6.22
C ILE A 73 -2.83 2.03 5.23
N GLY A 74 -2.82 2.39 3.95
CA GLY A 74 -2.13 1.64 2.89
C GLY A 74 -0.60 1.69 2.97
N VAL A 75 -0.03 2.82 3.40
CA VAL A 75 1.43 3.02 3.48
C VAL A 75 2.08 2.01 4.45
N PRO A 76 1.64 1.87 5.72
CA PRO A 76 2.21 0.89 6.65
C PRO A 76 2.17 -0.55 6.12
N TYR A 77 1.07 -0.95 5.48
CA TYR A 77 0.92 -2.31 4.93
C TYR A 77 1.94 -2.57 3.82
N SER A 78 2.12 -1.58 2.95
CA SER A 78 3.09 -1.66 1.86
C SER A 78 4.53 -1.65 2.39
N ILE A 79 4.84 -0.81 3.38
CA ILE A 79 6.16 -0.78 4.04
C ILE A 79 6.49 -2.14 4.67
N HIS A 80 5.56 -2.73 5.43
CA HIS A 80 5.82 -3.99 6.14
C HIS A 80 6.13 -5.13 5.16
N ILE A 81 5.40 -5.21 4.04
CA ILE A 81 5.66 -6.20 3.00
C ILE A 81 6.99 -5.93 2.31
N THR A 82 7.27 -4.69 1.86
CA THR A 82 8.53 -4.37 1.17
C THR A 82 9.75 -4.58 2.07
N HIS A 83 9.66 -4.17 3.33
CA HIS A 83 10.75 -4.33 4.29
C HIS A 83 10.99 -5.81 4.62
N ARG A 84 9.92 -6.58 4.87
CA ARG A 84 10.06 -8.02 5.11
C ARG A 84 10.64 -8.74 3.89
N TYR A 85 10.14 -8.42 2.70
CA TYR A 85 10.64 -9.00 1.45
C TYR A 85 12.15 -8.79 1.29
N GLN A 86 12.68 -7.60 1.59
CA GLN A 86 14.13 -7.37 1.52
C GLN A 86 14.91 -8.30 2.45
N GLY A 87 14.47 -8.43 3.70
CA GLY A 87 15.12 -9.32 4.67
C GLY A 87 15.03 -10.81 4.32
N ASP A 88 13.91 -11.24 3.72
CA ASP A 88 13.73 -12.61 3.24
C ASP A 88 14.51 -12.85 1.94
N ARG A 89 14.61 -11.84 1.08
CA ARG A 89 15.27 -11.92 -0.22
C ARG A 89 16.76 -12.17 -0.11
N ASP A 90 17.42 -11.60 0.90
CA ASP A 90 18.85 -11.81 1.17
C ASP A 90 19.16 -13.25 1.62
N LYS A 91 18.16 -13.98 2.10
CA LYS A 91 18.30 -15.36 2.59
C LYS A 91 17.77 -16.41 1.62
N ALA A 92 16.95 -15.99 0.65
CA ALA A 92 16.27 -16.88 -0.27
C ALA A 92 17.04 -17.10 -1.57
N GLU A 93 16.94 -18.31 -2.11
CA GLU A 93 17.54 -18.70 -3.39
C GLU A 93 16.89 -17.99 -4.60
N SER A 94 15.63 -17.56 -4.46
CA SER A 94 14.86 -16.88 -5.51
C SER A 94 13.89 -15.85 -4.95
N ALA A 95 13.46 -14.91 -5.79
CA ALA A 95 12.48 -13.87 -5.44
C ALA A 95 11.12 -14.49 -5.06
N GLU A 96 10.75 -15.59 -5.70
CA GLU A 96 9.51 -16.33 -5.48
C GLU A 96 9.49 -16.97 -4.10
N VAL A 97 10.61 -17.59 -3.69
CA VAL A 97 10.76 -18.15 -2.34
C VAL A 97 10.69 -17.03 -1.30
N ALA A 98 11.38 -15.91 -1.51
CA ALA A 98 11.34 -14.77 -0.60
C ALA A 98 9.92 -14.21 -0.42
N ILE A 99 9.19 -13.98 -1.51
CA ILE A 99 7.79 -13.52 -1.45
C ILE A 99 6.90 -14.52 -0.74
N ARG A 100 7.09 -15.82 -0.96
CA ARG A 100 6.31 -16.86 -0.28
C ARG A 100 6.48 -16.76 1.24
N GLU A 101 7.72 -16.65 1.72
CA GLU A 101 8.02 -16.51 3.15
C GLU A 101 7.51 -15.18 3.74
N THR A 102 7.62 -14.08 2.97
CA THR A 102 7.05 -12.79 3.37
C THR A 102 5.52 -12.86 3.49
N ALA A 103 4.84 -13.51 2.55
CA ALA A 103 3.39 -13.63 2.53
C ALA A 103 2.87 -14.54 3.65
N THR A 104 3.55 -15.64 3.97
CA THR A 104 3.14 -16.55 5.06
C THR A 104 3.26 -15.89 6.43
N HIS A 105 4.34 -15.14 6.68
CA HIS A 105 4.57 -14.52 7.99
C HIS A 105 3.93 -13.13 8.09
N THR A 106 4.39 -12.18 7.30
CA THR A 106 3.94 -10.79 7.39
C THR A 106 2.54 -10.61 6.81
N GLY A 107 2.18 -11.34 5.75
CA GLY A 107 0.82 -11.32 5.22
C GLY A 107 -0.22 -11.76 6.25
N GLY A 108 0.05 -12.84 6.99
CA GLY A 108 -0.81 -13.30 8.09
C GLY A 108 -0.93 -12.27 9.23
N ALA A 109 0.19 -11.66 9.64
CA ALA A 109 0.20 -10.61 10.66
C ALA A 109 -0.60 -9.37 10.21
N LEU A 110 -0.46 -8.95 8.95
CA LEU A 110 -1.22 -7.84 8.38
C LEU A 110 -2.72 -8.16 8.29
N ALA A 111 -3.09 -9.40 7.97
CA ALA A 111 -4.50 -9.82 7.97
C ALA A 111 -5.12 -9.73 9.37
N GLY A 112 -4.39 -10.14 10.42
CA GLY A 112 -4.82 -9.97 11.80
C GLY A 112 -4.98 -8.50 12.19
N SER A 113 -4.01 -7.64 11.81
CA SER A 113 -4.09 -6.20 12.03
C SER A 113 -5.25 -5.54 11.27
N ALA A 114 -5.51 -5.99 10.03
CA ALA A 114 -6.64 -5.54 9.23
C ALA A 114 -7.96 -5.88 9.91
N PHE A 115 -8.09 -7.11 10.43
CA PHE A 115 -9.29 -7.54 11.12
C PHE A 115 -9.57 -6.69 12.37
N THR A 116 -8.57 -6.46 13.22
CA THR A 116 -8.77 -5.66 14.44
C THR A 116 -9.07 -4.20 14.13
N THR A 117 -8.38 -3.62 13.14
CA THR A 117 -8.60 -2.23 12.72
C THR A 117 -9.97 -2.07 12.06
N ALA A 118 -10.36 -3.01 11.20
CA ALA A 118 -11.68 -3.02 10.56
C ALA A 118 -12.79 -3.24 11.57
N ALA A 119 -12.59 -4.07 12.61
CA ALA A 119 -13.55 -4.21 13.70
C ALA A 119 -13.71 -2.88 14.47
N GLY A 120 -12.60 -2.20 14.79
CA GLY A 120 -12.62 -0.89 15.46
C GLY A 120 -13.36 0.18 14.66
N PHE A 121 -13.00 0.37 13.39
CA PHE A 121 -13.69 1.31 12.51
C PHE A 121 -15.12 0.85 12.15
N GLY A 122 -15.37 -0.45 12.15
CA GLY A 122 -16.69 -1.04 11.87
C GLY A 122 -17.75 -0.60 12.87
N ILE A 123 -17.38 -0.27 14.10
CA ILE A 123 -18.29 0.31 15.10
C ILE A 123 -18.92 1.62 14.59
N LEU A 124 -18.20 2.44 13.81
CA LEU A 124 -18.75 3.69 13.26
C LEU A 124 -19.95 3.44 12.33
N VAL A 125 -20.09 2.24 11.76
CA VAL A 125 -21.24 1.89 10.91
C VAL A 125 -22.55 1.93 11.72
N THR A 126 -22.50 1.68 13.04
CA THR A 126 -23.69 1.74 13.90
C THR A 126 -24.03 3.18 14.32
N ALA A 127 -23.26 4.18 13.92
CA ALA A 127 -23.52 5.57 14.27
C ALA A 127 -24.89 6.05 13.72
N SER A 128 -25.58 6.88 14.49
CA SER A 128 -26.88 7.46 14.11
C SER A 128 -26.74 8.53 13.02
N LEU A 129 -25.62 9.25 13.03
CA LEU A 129 -25.32 10.30 12.06
C LEU A 129 -24.72 9.70 10.78
N LEU A 130 -25.38 9.95 9.65
CA LEU A 130 -25.00 9.40 8.34
C LEU A 130 -23.53 9.61 7.94
N PRO A 131 -22.91 10.80 8.16
CA PRO A 131 -21.51 11.00 7.79
C PRO A 131 -20.54 10.06 8.51
N PHE A 132 -20.79 9.74 9.78
CA PHE A 132 -19.96 8.81 10.55
C PHE A 132 -20.19 7.36 10.14
N ARG A 133 -21.43 6.99 9.78
CA ARG A 133 -21.73 5.67 9.20
C ARG A 133 -20.98 5.44 7.89
N GLN A 134 -21.00 6.44 7.00
CA GLN A 134 -20.25 6.41 5.74
C GLN A 134 -18.74 6.37 5.99
N LEU A 135 -18.24 7.15 6.96
CA LEU A 135 -16.84 7.10 7.38
C LEU A 135 -16.42 5.68 7.80
N GLY A 136 -17.20 5.03 8.65
CA GLY A 136 -16.96 3.65 9.07
C GLY A 136 -16.91 2.68 7.89
N LEU A 137 -17.94 2.70 7.04
CA LEU A 137 -18.04 1.81 5.88
C LEU A 137 -16.85 1.98 4.92
N VAL A 138 -16.58 3.19 4.48
CA VAL A 138 -15.50 3.45 3.51
C VAL A 138 -14.12 3.12 4.11
N THR A 139 -13.91 3.38 5.41
CA THR A 139 -12.65 3.02 6.07
C THR A 139 -12.46 1.51 6.16
N VAL A 140 -13.50 0.74 6.45
CA VAL A 140 -13.45 -0.73 6.43
C VAL A 140 -13.06 -1.23 5.04
N TYR A 141 -13.67 -0.69 3.98
CA TYR A 141 -13.26 -1.02 2.61
C TYR A 141 -11.82 -0.63 2.31
N ALA A 142 -11.36 0.56 2.76
CA ALA A 142 -9.99 1.00 2.58
C ALA A 142 -8.97 0.05 3.24
N ILE A 143 -9.28 -0.48 4.43
CA ILE A 143 -8.45 -1.48 5.12
C ILE A 143 -8.39 -2.78 4.34
N VAL A 144 -9.53 -3.28 3.85
CA VAL A 144 -9.59 -4.50 3.03
C VAL A 144 -8.81 -4.32 1.74
N PHE A 145 -9.00 -3.20 1.06
CA PHE A 145 -8.26 -2.83 -0.15
C PHE A 145 -6.76 -2.68 0.13
N ALA A 146 -6.36 -2.14 1.28
CA ALA A 146 -4.97 -2.05 1.68
C ALA A 146 -4.31 -3.42 1.84
N LEU A 147 -5.00 -4.35 2.52
CA LEU A 147 -4.55 -5.72 2.65
C LEU A 147 -4.43 -6.42 1.29
N LEU A 148 -5.45 -6.29 0.43
CA LEU A 148 -5.44 -6.93 -0.88
C LEU A 148 -4.35 -6.36 -1.79
N ALA A 149 -4.20 -5.04 -1.83
CA ALA A 149 -3.16 -4.39 -2.63
C ALA A 149 -1.75 -4.75 -2.13
N SER A 150 -1.52 -4.81 -0.82
CA SER A 150 -0.20 -5.13 -0.26
C SER A 150 0.15 -6.62 -0.36
N VAL A 151 -0.82 -7.53 -0.33
CA VAL A 151 -0.57 -8.98 -0.37
C VAL A 151 -0.66 -9.56 -1.78
N LEU A 152 -1.38 -8.92 -2.71
CA LEU A 152 -1.54 -9.43 -4.08
C LEU A 152 -0.74 -8.61 -5.11
N VAL A 153 -0.86 -7.29 -5.06
CA VAL A 153 -0.30 -6.40 -6.09
C VAL A 153 1.17 -6.13 -5.84
N LEU A 154 1.52 -5.70 -4.63
CA LEU A 154 2.90 -5.35 -4.27
C LEU A 154 3.90 -6.50 -4.48
N PRO A 155 3.63 -7.77 -4.10
CA PRO A 155 4.55 -8.88 -4.34
C PRO A 155 4.86 -9.09 -5.81
N SER A 156 3.85 -8.98 -6.67
CA SER A 156 4.00 -9.11 -8.12
C SER A 156 4.95 -8.04 -8.68
N MET A 157 4.84 -6.80 -8.16
CA MET A 157 5.71 -5.69 -8.54
C MET A 157 7.16 -5.89 -8.06
N LEU A 158 7.33 -6.39 -6.83
CA LEU A 158 8.65 -6.68 -6.25
C LEU A 158 9.38 -7.79 -7.01
N ILE A 159 8.67 -8.86 -7.40
CA ILE A 159 9.23 -9.94 -8.23
C ILE A 159 9.68 -9.41 -9.60
N LEU A 160 8.85 -8.60 -10.26
CA LEU A 160 9.19 -8.04 -11.56
C LEU A 160 10.42 -7.14 -11.48
N TRP A 161 10.51 -6.33 -10.42
CA TRP A 161 11.67 -5.48 -10.15
C TRP A 161 12.95 -6.29 -9.88
N ASP A 162 12.88 -7.34 -9.05
CA ASP A 162 14.01 -8.22 -8.75
C ASP A 162 14.53 -8.91 -10.02
N ARG A 163 13.62 -9.51 -10.80
CA ARG A 163 13.95 -10.16 -12.08
C ARG A 163 14.59 -9.20 -13.08
N TRP A 164 14.15 -7.94 -13.13
CA TRP A 164 14.74 -6.92 -13.99
C TRP A 164 16.17 -6.56 -13.59
N HIS A 165 16.44 -6.44 -12.29
CA HIS A 165 17.79 -6.20 -11.78
C HIS A 165 18.72 -7.41 -12.00
N ALA A 166 18.24 -8.63 -11.77
CA ALA A 166 19.02 -9.85 -12.00
C ALA A 166 19.45 -10.01 -13.47
N LYS A 167 18.58 -9.68 -14.44
CA LYS A 167 18.93 -9.71 -15.87
C LYS A 167 20.00 -8.67 -16.26
N ARG A 168 19.95 -7.48 -15.66
CA ARG A 168 20.93 -6.41 -15.91
C ARG A 168 22.30 -6.72 -15.30
N GLY A 169 22.35 -7.36 -14.14
CA GLY A 169 23.59 -7.83 -13.53
C GLY A 169 24.34 -8.86 -14.38
N HIS A 170 23.62 -9.84 -14.95
CA HIS A 170 24.22 -10.83 -15.85
C HIS A 170 24.68 -10.26 -17.20
N SER A 171 24.00 -9.23 -17.72
CA SER A 171 24.39 -8.60 -18.99
C SER A 171 25.69 -7.79 -18.88
N ALA A 172 26.00 -7.23 -17.70
CA ALA A 172 27.24 -6.49 -17.47
C ALA A 172 28.49 -7.40 -17.41
N VAL A 173 28.33 -8.67 -17.00
CA VAL A 173 29.44 -9.65 -16.89
C VAL A 173 29.79 -10.29 -18.23
N ASN A 174 28.84 -10.37 -19.17
CA ASN A 174 29.07 -10.99 -20.48
C ASN A 174 29.79 -10.08 -21.50
N HIS A 175 29.94 -8.78 -21.21
CA HIS A 175 30.65 -7.84 -22.11
C HIS A 175 32.13 -7.62 -21.75
N THR A 176 32.64 -8.26 -20.69
CA THR A 176 34.03 -8.16 -20.24
C THR A 176 34.85 -9.44 -20.47
N ARG A 177 34.36 -10.35 -21.33
CA ARG A 177 35.10 -11.53 -21.79
C ARG A 177 35.35 -11.49 -23.29
#